data_AF-A0A060ZAZ2-F1
#
_entry.id   AF-A0A060ZAZ2-F1
#
_cell.length_a   1.000
_cell.length_b   1.000
_cell.length_c   1.000
_cell.angle_alpha   90.00
_cell.angle_beta   90.00
_cell.angle_gamma   90.00
#
_symmetry.space_group_name_H-M   'P 1'
#
loop_
_entity.id
_entity.type
_entity.pdbx_description
1 polymer ?
#
loop_
_entity_poly.entity_id
_entity_poly.type
_entity_poly.pdbx_seq_one_letter_code
_entity_poly.pdbx_strand_id
1 'polypeptide(L)'
;MSSMSMNVCISQYTEYTQYTQEYNVNSMICALCSPSPFQSAEEHCAFVSVVSCSLCVFLAVFVLVCTETLTQRWRRLLALVVWATHLTMGFTFIFSGPLILPWDQVPFFLFIIFTVYTMLPFQMCYAVVLSVISSLSHIMVLTLRLTVFNTQDPSPFLANQLLSNAVVFLCGSVVGAFHKVLMERALRQTFQDTLRCLGIRMKLEIEKRQQVRTSYQTLCYLLDLVI
;
A
#
# COMPACT_ATOMS: atom_id res chain seq x y z
N MET A 1 11.30 -5.82 34.42
CA MET A 1 10.98 -7.02 33.64
C MET A 1 10.82 -6.77 32.14
N SER A 2 10.09 -5.72 31.67
CA SER A 2 9.95 -5.46 30.21
C SER A 2 11.24 -5.14 29.44
N SER A 3 12.23 -4.48 30.06
CA SER A 3 13.49 -4.16 29.39
C SER A 3 14.36 -5.40 29.10
N MET A 4 14.18 -6.48 29.87
CA MET A 4 14.98 -7.70 29.73
C MET A 4 14.47 -8.57 28.58
N SER A 5 13.15 -8.63 28.37
CA SER A 5 12.53 -9.32 27.23
C SER A 5 12.81 -8.61 25.89
N MET A 6 12.89 -7.28 25.88
CA MET A 6 13.21 -6.51 24.67
C MET A 6 14.68 -6.67 24.23
N ASN A 7 15.61 -6.70 25.20
CA ASN A 7 17.03 -6.95 24.92
C ASN A 7 17.29 -8.38 24.43
N VAL A 8 16.61 -9.38 24.99
CA VAL A 8 16.70 -10.77 24.50
C VAL A 8 16.16 -10.87 23.06
N CYS A 9 15.05 -10.17 22.76
CA CYS A 9 14.47 -10.16 21.42
C CYS A 9 15.37 -9.46 20.38
N ILE A 10 16.02 -8.35 20.74
CA ILE A 10 16.99 -7.64 19.87
C ILE A 10 18.25 -8.48 19.66
N SER A 11 18.75 -9.14 20.69
CA SER A 11 19.95 -10.00 20.60
C SER A 11 19.68 -11.22 19.71
N GLN A 12 18.51 -11.85 19.84
CA GLN A 12 18.10 -12.92 18.92
C GLN A 12 17.90 -12.40 17.49
N TYR A 13 17.34 -11.19 17.31
CA TYR A 13 17.11 -10.60 15.99
C TYR A 13 18.42 -10.35 15.23
N THR A 14 19.46 -9.89 15.94
CA THR A 14 20.76 -9.55 15.35
C THR A 14 21.50 -10.81 14.88
N GLU A 15 21.50 -11.87 15.70
CA GLU A 15 22.10 -13.17 15.38
C GLU A 15 21.35 -13.85 14.20
N TYR A 16 20.03 -13.70 14.15
CA TYR A 16 19.19 -14.25 13.07
C TYR A 16 19.38 -13.51 11.73
N THR A 17 19.51 -12.18 11.73
CA THR A 17 19.79 -11.42 10.50
C THR A 17 21.12 -11.82 9.88
N GLN A 18 22.13 -12.13 10.71
CA GLN A 18 23.44 -12.58 10.25
C GLN A 18 23.35 -13.96 9.59
N TYR A 19 22.61 -14.90 10.19
CA TYR A 19 22.35 -16.23 9.63
C TYR A 19 21.53 -16.22 8.34
N THR A 20 20.53 -15.32 8.26
CA THR A 20 19.63 -15.22 7.09
C THR A 20 20.36 -14.62 5.89
N GLN A 21 21.27 -13.67 6.10
CA GLN A 21 22.09 -13.09 5.03
C GLN A 21 23.09 -14.10 4.47
N GLU A 22 23.68 -14.95 5.32
CA GLU A 22 24.59 -16.03 4.91
C GLU A 22 23.86 -17.14 4.13
N TYR A 23 22.64 -17.50 4.55
CA TYR A 23 21.79 -18.47 3.83
C TYR A 23 21.28 -17.97 2.48
N ASN A 24 20.92 -16.69 2.36
CA ASN A 24 20.37 -16.13 1.11
C ASN A 24 21.46 -16.04 0.02
N VAL A 25 22.71 -15.73 0.40
CA VAL A 25 23.87 -15.75 -0.51
C VAL A 25 24.21 -17.18 -0.91
N ASN A 26 24.21 -18.13 0.03
CA ASN A 26 24.48 -19.55 -0.26
C ASN A 26 23.37 -20.21 -1.09
N SER A 27 22.10 -19.87 -0.87
CA SER A 27 20.95 -20.36 -1.66
C SER A 27 20.98 -19.86 -3.10
N MET A 28 21.47 -18.63 -3.35
CA MET A 28 21.62 -18.09 -4.70
C MET A 28 22.80 -18.73 -5.45
N ILE A 29 23.87 -19.11 -4.73
CA ILE A 29 25.02 -19.85 -5.28
C ILE A 29 24.65 -21.32 -5.58
N CYS A 30 23.83 -21.95 -4.73
CA CYS A 30 23.32 -23.31 -4.97
C CYS A 30 22.33 -23.40 -6.15
N ALA A 31 21.53 -22.35 -6.40
CA ALA A 31 20.60 -22.29 -7.53
C ALA A 31 21.30 -22.21 -8.91
N LEU A 32 22.56 -21.74 -8.97
CA LEU A 32 23.34 -21.67 -10.20
C LEU A 32 24.11 -22.96 -10.54
N CYS A 33 24.25 -23.90 -9.59
CA CYS A 33 25.29 -24.93 -9.69
C CYS A 33 24.81 -26.41 -9.65
N SER A 34 23.53 -26.73 -9.87
CA SER A 34 23.14 -28.15 -9.99
C SER A 34 22.02 -28.40 -10.99
N PRO A 35 22.22 -29.31 -11.97
CA PRO A 35 21.18 -29.75 -12.88
C PRO A 35 20.39 -30.93 -12.30
N SER A 36 19.06 -30.83 -12.37
CA SER A 36 18.02 -31.90 -12.39
C SER A 36 17.52 -32.50 -11.04
N PRO A 37 16.36 -33.21 -11.01
CA PRO A 37 15.03 -32.77 -11.45
C PRO A 37 13.88 -33.23 -10.50
N PHE A 38 12.69 -32.63 -10.67
CA PHE A 38 11.36 -33.29 -10.60
C PHE A 38 10.49 -33.38 -9.32
N GLN A 39 10.83 -32.82 -8.14
CA GLN A 39 9.82 -32.75 -7.04
C GLN A 39 9.72 -31.40 -6.32
N SER A 40 10.74 -30.55 -6.40
CA SER A 40 10.76 -29.21 -5.81
C SER A 40 10.33 -28.09 -6.78
N ALA A 41 10.21 -28.40 -8.07
CA ALA A 41 9.89 -27.40 -9.08
C ALA A 41 8.42 -26.94 -9.04
N GLU A 42 7.48 -27.78 -8.59
CA GLU A 42 6.05 -27.48 -8.67
C GLU A 42 5.62 -26.40 -7.66
N GLU A 43 6.14 -26.42 -6.44
CA GLU A 43 5.88 -25.39 -5.42
C GLU A 43 6.53 -24.05 -5.75
N HIS A 44 7.78 -24.08 -6.25
CA HIS A 44 8.44 -22.89 -6.75
C HIS A 44 7.75 -22.32 -8.00
N CYS A 45 7.28 -23.17 -8.92
CA CYS A 45 6.49 -22.76 -10.08
C CYS A 45 5.13 -22.19 -9.67
N ALA A 46 4.45 -22.78 -8.69
CA ALA A 46 3.18 -22.27 -8.19
C ALA A 46 3.36 -20.90 -7.53
N PHE A 47 4.38 -20.74 -6.67
CA PHE A 47 4.72 -19.47 -6.04
C PHE A 47 5.10 -18.41 -7.08
N VAL A 48 6.03 -18.72 -8.00
CA VAL A 48 6.46 -17.80 -9.06
C VAL A 48 5.32 -17.47 -10.01
N SER A 49 4.45 -18.43 -10.33
CA SER A 49 3.26 -18.21 -11.15
C SER A 49 2.27 -17.28 -10.46
N VAL A 50 1.98 -17.47 -9.17
CA VAL A 50 1.09 -16.58 -8.39
C VAL A 50 1.67 -15.17 -8.31
N VAL A 51 2.97 -15.04 -8.03
CA VAL A 51 3.65 -13.74 -7.97
C VAL A 51 3.62 -13.06 -9.35
N SER A 52 3.96 -13.77 -10.42
CA SER A 52 3.94 -13.26 -11.80
C SER A 52 2.52 -12.86 -12.25
N CYS A 53 1.53 -13.72 -12.04
CA CYS A 53 0.13 -13.42 -12.36
C CYS A 53 -0.39 -12.22 -11.58
N SER A 54 -0.06 -12.10 -10.29
CA SER A 54 -0.44 -10.93 -9.50
C SER A 54 0.18 -9.66 -10.07
N LEU A 55 1.48 -9.68 -10.41
CA LEU A 55 2.19 -8.53 -10.99
C LEU A 55 1.56 -8.10 -12.32
N CYS A 56 1.22 -9.06 -13.19
CA CYS A 56 0.52 -8.80 -14.44
C CYS A 56 -0.85 -8.17 -14.22
N VAL A 57 -1.62 -8.65 -13.23
CA VAL A 57 -2.91 -8.05 -12.86
C VAL A 57 -2.72 -6.62 -12.32
N PHE A 58 -1.71 -6.39 -11.49
CA PHE A 58 -1.38 -5.04 -10.99
C PHE A 58 -1.05 -4.07 -12.13
N LEU A 59 -0.21 -4.50 -13.08
CA LEU A 59 0.17 -3.68 -14.23
C LEU A 59 -1.02 -3.40 -15.13
N ALA A 60 -1.86 -4.40 -15.42
CA ALA A 60 -3.06 -4.22 -16.22
C ALA A 60 -4.03 -3.23 -15.56
N VAL A 61 -4.25 -3.34 -14.25
CA VAL A 61 -5.09 -2.40 -13.49
C VAL A 61 -4.48 -1.00 -13.47
N PHE A 62 -3.16 -0.87 -13.32
CA PHE A 62 -2.47 0.41 -13.37
C PHE A 62 -2.63 1.10 -14.72
N VAL A 63 -2.41 0.38 -15.83
CA VAL A 63 -2.63 0.91 -17.18
C VAL A 63 -4.09 1.31 -17.41
N LEU A 64 -5.04 0.49 -16.94
CA LEU A 64 -6.48 0.79 -17.01
C LEU A 64 -6.85 2.05 -16.22
N VAL A 65 -6.20 2.29 -15.08
CA VAL A 65 -6.37 3.52 -14.29
C VAL A 65 -5.75 4.71 -15.01
N CYS A 66 -4.54 4.57 -15.55
CA CYS A 66 -3.82 5.63 -16.26
C CYS A 66 -4.49 6.05 -17.58
N THR A 67 -5.26 5.14 -18.21
CA THR A 67 -5.99 5.46 -19.45
C THR A 67 -7.29 6.23 -19.20
N GLU A 68 -7.65 6.52 -17.94
CA GLU A 68 -8.88 7.23 -17.51
C GLU A 68 -10.20 6.69 -18.10
N THR A 69 -10.18 5.51 -18.73
CA THR A 69 -11.30 4.95 -19.48
C THR A 69 -12.44 4.42 -18.60
N LEU A 70 -12.28 4.39 -17.28
CA LEU A 70 -13.16 3.68 -16.36
C LEU A 70 -13.98 4.59 -15.45
N THR A 71 -15.29 4.36 -15.43
CA THR A 71 -16.21 5.02 -14.49
C THR A 71 -15.90 4.65 -13.05
N GLN A 72 -16.30 5.52 -12.11
CA GLN A 72 -16.01 5.40 -10.67
C GLN A 72 -16.45 4.07 -10.04
N ARG A 73 -17.47 3.40 -10.60
CA ARG A 73 -17.94 2.09 -10.14
C ARG A 73 -16.92 0.98 -10.44
N TRP A 74 -16.37 0.94 -11.65
CA TRP A 74 -15.40 -0.09 -12.05
C TRP A 74 -14.05 0.08 -11.35
N ARG A 75 -13.60 1.31 -11.09
CA ARG A 75 -12.37 1.55 -10.31
C ARG A 75 -12.45 0.96 -8.89
N ARG A 76 -13.63 1.02 -8.25
CA ARG A 76 -13.84 0.38 -6.93
C ARG A 76 -13.77 -1.14 -7.01
N LEU A 77 -14.35 -1.74 -8.05
CA LEU A 77 -14.25 -3.19 -8.25
C LEU A 77 -12.81 -3.64 -8.52
N LEU A 78 -12.07 -2.92 -9.37
CA LEU A 78 -10.65 -3.20 -9.62
C LEU A 78 -9.80 -3.06 -8.35
N ALA A 79 -10.07 -2.03 -7.54
CA ALA A 79 -9.40 -1.87 -6.26
C ALA A 79 -9.70 -3.03 -5.29
N LEU A 80 -10.94 -3.55 -5.28
CA LEU A 80 -11.28 -4.74 -4.48
C LEU A 80 -10.56 -5.99 -4.99
N VAL A 81 -10.42 -6.16 -6.31
CA VAL A 81 -9.65 -7.25 -6.91
C VAL A 81 -8.18 -7.16 -6.50
N VAL A 82 -7.58 -5.97 -6.61
CA VAL A 82 -6.20 -5.68 -6.19
C VAL A 82 -5.96 -5.96 -4.70
N TRP A 83 -6.94 -5.63 -3.85
CA TRP A 83 -6.88 -5.95 -2.43
C TRP A 83 -6.95 -7.46 -2.19
N ALA A 84 -7.88 -8.14 -2.86
CA ALA A 84 -8.03 -9.59 -2.75
C ALA A 84 -6.78 -10.34 -3.24
N THR A 85 -6.16 -9.89 -4.34
CA THR A 85 -4.92 -10.51 -4.84
C THR A 85 -3.75 -10.33 -3.87
N HIS A 86 -3.59 -9.15 -3.25
CA HIS A 86 -2.60 -8.92 -2.20
C HIS A 86 -2.82 -9.83 -0.98
N LEU A 87 -4.07 -9.99 -0.55
CA LEU A 87 -4.40 -10.90 0.56
C LEU A 87 -4.10 -12.35 0.19
N THR A 88 -4.51 -12.81 -0.99
CA THR A 88 -4.23 -14.16 -1.47
C THR A 88 -2.73 -14.41 -1.55
N MET A 89 -1.95 -13.47 -2.09
CA MET A 89 -0.48 -13.55 -2.10
C MET A 89 0.08 -13.70 -0.68
N GLY A 90 -0.43 -12.90 0.26
CA GLY A 90 -0.08 -13.00 1.66
C GLY A 90 -0.33 -14.39 2.20
N PHE A 91 -1.52 -14.95 2.00
CA PHE A 91 -1.83 -16.31 2.45
C PHE A 91 -0.97 -17.38 1.77
N THR A 92 -0.72 -17.29 0.46
CA THR A 92 0.15 -18.27 -0.21
C THR A 92 1.56 -18.27 0.37
N PHE A 93 2.10 -17.10 0.74
CA PHE A 93 3.40 -17.00 1.41
C PHE A 93 3.41 -17.71 2.79
N ILE A 94 2.29 -17.69 3.52
CA ILE A 94 2.12 -18.37 4.82
C ILE A 94 2.05 -19.90 4.70
N PHE A 95 1.67 -20.42 3.53
CA PHE A 95 1.51 -21.85 3.33
C PHE A 95 2.71 -22.48 2.60
N SER A 96 3.44 -21.70 1.80
CA SER A 96 4.60 -22.20 1.03
C SER A 96 5.94 -22.19 1.78
N GLY A 97 6.03 -21.58 2.98
CA GLY A 97 7.27 -21.55 3.76
C GLY A 97 7.46 -22.78 4.66
N PRO A 98 8.57 -23.55 4.55
CA PRO A 98 8.82 -24.71 5.42
C PRO A 98 9.26 -24.33 6.85
N LEU A 99 9.74 -23.10 7.06
CA LEU A 99 10.13 -22.54 8.35
C LEU A 99 9.64 -21.09 8.43
N ILE A 100 8.47 -20.88 9.05
CA ILE A 100 7.86 -19.55 9.14
C ILE A 100 8.05 -19.07 10.56
N LEU A 101 8.95 -18.12 10.76
CA LEU A 101 9.04 -17.42 12.03
C LEU A 101 7.76 -16.57 12.22
N PRO A 102 7.14 -16.56 13.41
CA PRO A 102 5.88 -15.85 13.65
C PRO A 102 5.90 -14.34 13.34
N TRP A 103 7.09 -13.75 13.27
CA TRP A 103 7.32 -12.33 13.03
C TRP A 103 7.58 -11.98 11.57
N ASP A 104 7.99 -12.94 10.74
CA ASP A 104 8.37 -12.68 9.33
C ASP A 104 7.15 -12.30 8.47
N GLN A 105 5.97 -12.69 8.93
CA GLN A 105 4.70 -12.50 8.23
C GLN A 105 4.04 -11.14 8.50
N VAL A 106 4.26 -10.54 9.67
CA VAL A 106 3.59 -9.30 10.11
C VAL A 106 3.89 -8.10 9.20
N PRO A 107 5.15 -7.88 8.73
CA PRO A 107 5.47 -6.78 7.82
C PRO A 107 4.71 -6.83 6.49
N PHE A 108 4.45 -8.02 5.96
CA PHE A 108 3.70 -8.18 4.71
C PHE A 108 2.25 -7.72 4.87
N PHE A 109 1.59 -8.08 5.98
CA PHE A 109 0.22 -7.63 6.24
C PHE A 109 0.13 -6.13 6.52
N LEU A 110 1.14 -5.56 7.18
CA LEU A 110 1.26 -4.11 7.31
C LEU A 110 1.40 -3.42 5.94
N PHE A 111 2.16 -4.00 5.02
CA PHE A 111 2.28 -3.51 3.65
C PHE A 111 0.93 -3.54 2.91
N ILE A 112 0.13 -4.61 3.06
CA ILE A 112 -1.23 -4.66 2.51
C ILE A 112 -2.08 -3.51 3.09
N ILE A 113 -2.05 -3.33 4.41
CA ILE A 113 -2.80 -2.26 5.09
C ILE A 113 -2.40 -0.89 4.55
N PHE A 114 -1.10 -0.60 4.47
CA PHE A 114 -0.59 0.66 3.96
C PHE A 114 -0.98 0.89 2.49
N THR A 115 -0.93 -0.15 1.67
CA THR A 115 -1.33 -0.11 0.25
C THR A 115 -2.82 0.20 0.10
N VAL A 116 -3.69 -0.38 0.92
CA VAL A 116 -5.13 -0.08 0.95
C VAL A 116 -5.39 1.40 1.26
N TYR A 117 -4.59 2.00 2.13
CA TYR A 117 -4.73 3.42 2.46
C TYR A 117 -4.11 4.35 1.41
N THR A 118 -2.95 4.03 0.86
CA THR A 118 -2.18 4.97 0.01
C THR A 118 -2.44 4.82 -1.48
N MET A 119 -2.68 3.60 -1.96
CA MET A 119 -2.76 3.31 -3.40
C MET A 119 -4.19 3.08 -3.89
N LEU A 120 -5.11 2.62 -3.03
CA LEU A 120 -6.47 2.30 -3.49
C LEU A 120 -7.40 3.52 -3.39
N PRO A 121 -8.16 3.84 -4.46
CA PRO A 121 -9.03 5.01 -4.54
C PRO A 121 -10.37 4.81 -3.81
N PHE A 122 -10.32 4.31 -2.58
CA PHE A 122 -11.49 4.10 -1.73
C PHE A 122 -11.82 5.32 -0.87
N GLN A 123 -13.07 5.44 -0.43
CA GLN A 123 -13.40 6.37 0.65
C GLN A 123 -12.80 5.88 1.97
N MET A 124 -12.61 6.78 2.93
CA MET A 124 -12.01 6.48 4.23
C MET A 124 -12.65 5.29 4.95
N CYS A 125 -13.98 5.25 5.00
CA CYS A 125 -14.69 4.15 5.66
C CYS A 125 -14.38 2.79 5.04
N TYR A 126 -14.34 2.67 3.71
CA TYR A 126 -14.01 1.42 3.04
C TYR A 126 -12.56 1.01 3.26
N ALA A 127 -11.62 1.96 3.26
CA ALA A 127 -10.21 1.67 3.56
C ALA A 127 -10.03 1.13 4.99
N VAL A 128 -10.75 1.70 5.97
CA VAL A 128 -10.78 1.20 7.36
C VAL A 128 -11.41 -0.18 7.45
N VAL A 129 -12.52 -0.43 6.76
CA VAL A 129 -13.16 -1.75 6.78
C VAL A 129 -12.24 -2.81 6.19
N LEU A 130 -11.61 -2.53 5.04
CA LEU A 130 -10.69 -3.49 4.40
C LEU A 130 -9.42 -3.73 5.21
N SER A 131 -8.85 -2.71 5.87
CA SER A 131 -7.69 -2.89 6.75
C SER A 131 -8.03 -3.71 7.99
N VAL A 132 -9.21 -3.50 8.58
CA VAL A 132 -9.72 -4.30 9.70
C VAL A 132 -9.94 -5.75 9.27
N ILE A 133 -10.57 -5.98 8.11
CA ILE A 133 -10.75 -7.34 7.57
C ILE A 133 -9.40 -8.03 7.35
N SER A 134 -8.43 -7.35 6.73
CA SER A 134 -7.07 -7.88 6.53
C SER A 134 -6.40 -8.23 7.86
N SER A 135 -6.47 -7.35 8.86
CA SER A 135 -5.89 -7.57 10.19
C SER A 135 -6.54 -8.75 10.93
N LEU A 136 -7.89 -8.81 10.91
CA LEU A 136 -8.64 -9.91 11.51
C LEU A 136 -8.34 -11.25 10.82
N SER A 137 -8.21 -11.24 9.49
CA SER A 137 -7.87 -12.45 8.73
C SER A 137 -6.49 -13.00 9.12
N HIS A 138 -5.49 -12.13 9.31
CA HIS A 138 -4.18 -12.51 9.82
C HIS A 138 -4.25 -13.08 11.24
N ILE A 139 -4.94 -12.38 12.15
CA ILE A 139 -5.10 -12.81 13.55
C ILE A 139 -5.81 -14.15 13.60
N MET A 140 -6.85 -14.36 12.78
CA MET A 140 -7.61 -15.60 12.73
C MET A 140 -6.76 -16.77 12.21
N VAL A 141 -6.02 -16.59 11.11
CA VAL A 141 -5.13 -17.64 10.59
C VAL A 141 -3.99 -17.95 11.57
N LEU A 142 -3.38 -16.92 12.18
CA LEU A 142 -2.35 -17.10 13.19
C LEU A 142 -2.90 -17.87 14.40
N THR A 143 -4.08 -17.48 14.89
CA THR A 143 -4.75 -18.16 16.00
C THR A 143 -5.06 -19.62 15.63
N LEU A 144 -5.66 -19.88 14.47
CA LEU A 144 -5.97 -21.25 14.02
C LEU A 144 -4.72 -22.13 13.91
N ARG A 145 -3.64 -21.61 13.31
CA ARG A 145 -2.36 -22.34 13.23
C ARG A 145 -1.84 -22.66 14.63
N LEU A 146 -1.89 -21.71 15.55
CA LEU A 146 -1.43 -21.93 16.91
C LEU A 146 -2.31 -22.93 17.67
N THR A 147 -3.64 -22.83 17.59
CA THR A 147 -4.58 -23.73 18.27
C THR A 147 -4.54 -25.16 17.70
N VAL A 148 -4.34 -25.33 16.40
CA VAL A 148 -4.30 -26.64 15.74
C VAL A 148 -2.94 -27.33 15.95
N PHE A 149 -1.83 -26.59 15.85
CA PHE A 149 -0.48 -27.17 15.94
C PHE A 149 0.10 -27.20 17.36
N ASN A 150 -0.35 -26.34 18.29
CA ASN A 150 0.06 -26.39 19.70
C ASN A 150 -1.11 -26.82 20.57
N THR A 151 -1.21 -28.13 20.81
CA THR A 151 -2.21 -28.76 21.69
C THR A 151 -1.89 -28.59 23.19
N GLN A 152 -0.79 -27.91 23.54
CA GLN A 152 -0.24 -27.92 24.89
C GLN A 152 -0.30 -26.55 25.54
N ASP A 153 -1.32 -26.40 26.40
CA ASP A 153 -1.63 -25.31 27.33
C ASP A 153 -1.58 -23.85 26.81
N PRO A 154 -2.62 -23.03 27.06
CA PRO A 154 -2.61 -21.61 26.71
C PRO A 154 -1.60 -20.86 27.58
N SER A 155 -0.34 -20.89 27.18
CA SER A 155 0.71 -20.15 27.87
C SER A 155 0.49 -18.64 27.69
N PRO A 156 0.72 -17.82 28.74
CA PRO A 156 0.51 -16.36 28.68
C PRO A 156 1.38 -15.68 27.62
N PHE A 157 2.44 -16.34 27.15
CA PHE A 157 3.30 -15.89 26.06
C PHE A 157 2.52 -15.73 24.73
N LEU A 158 1.60 -16.65 24.43
CA LEU A 158 0.83 -16.64 23.19
C LEU A 158 -0.15 -15.46 23.11
N ALA A 159 -0.84 -15.19 24.21
CA ALA A 159 -1.75 -14.06 24.33
C ALA A 159 -1.01 -12.72 24.17
N ASN A 160 0.18 -12.60 24.76
CA ASN A 160 1.02 -11.41 24.63
C ASN A 160 1.49 -11.19 23.18
N GLN A 161 1.78 -12.26 22.45
CA GLN A 161 2.17 -12.16 21.04
C GLN A 161 1.01 -11.72 20.13
N LEU A 162 -0.19 -12.27 20.35
CA LEU A 162 -1.40 -11.82 19.65
C LEU A 162 -1.71 -10.35 19.95
N LEU A 163 -1.57 -9.94 21.21
CA LEU A 163 -1.78 -8.56 21.63
C LEU A 163 -0.77 -7.62 20.96
N SER A 164 0.51 -7.98 20.92
CA SER A 164 1.54 -7.21 20.23
C SER A 164 1.21 -7.03 18.74
N ASN A 165 0.83 -8.11 18.05
CA ASN A 165 0.45 -8.05 16.65
C ASN A 165 -0.80 -7.18 16.42
N ALA A 166 -1.79 -7.26 17.30
CA ALA A 166 -2.98 -6.41 17.24
C ALA A 166 -2.64 -4.92 17.40
N VAL A 167 -1.75 -4.58 18.34
CA VAL A 167 -1.28 -3.18 18.54
C VAL A 167 -0.53 -2.67 17.31
N VAL A 168 0.31 -3.51 16.71
CA VAL A 168 1.06 -3.16 15.49
C VAL A 168 0.12 -2.90 14.31
N PHE A 169 -0.92 -3.74 14.10
CA PHE A 169 -1.90 -3.50 13.05
C PHE A 169 -2.78 -2.27 13.30
N LEU A 170 -3.16 -2.02 14.56
CA LEU A 170 -3.88 -0.81 14.93
C LEU A 170 -3.04 0.43 14.62
N CYS A 171 -1.77 0.43 15.02
CA CYS A 171 -0.82 1.50 14.74
C CYS A 171 -0.66 1.72 13.23
N GLY A 172 -0.43 0.65 12.46
CA GLY A 172 -0.33 0.72 11.00
C GLY A 172 -1.60 1.29 10.35
N SER A 173 -2.77 0.94 10.86
CA SER A 173 -4.05 1.45 10.36
C SER A 173 -4.23 2.94 10.65
N VAL A 174 -3.83 3.41 11.83
CA VAL A 174 -3.85 4.84 12.19
C VAL A 174 -2.89 5.64 11.32
N VAL A 175 -1.65 5.15 11.16
CA VAL A 175 -0.63 5.80 10.31
C VAL A 175 -1.09 5.84 8.86
N GLY A 176 -1.66 4.75 8.33
CA GLY A 176 -2.21 4.69 6.99
C GLY A 176 -3.38 5.65 6.79
N ALA A 177 -4.32 5.70 7.74
CA ALA A 177 -5.42 6.66 7.72
C ALA A 177 -4.93 8.11 7.75
N PHE A 178 -3.95 8.41 8.59
CA PHE A 178 -3.31 9.72 8.67
C PHE A 178 -2.66 10.11 7.33
N HIS A 179 -1.88 9.22 6.72
CA HIS A 179 -1.29 9.44 5.40
C HIS A 179 -2.34 9.73 4.33
N LYS A 180 -3.43 8.95 4.33
CA LYS A 180 -4.52 9.15 3.40
C LYS A 180 -5.21 10.51 3.58
N VAL A 181 -5.48 10.92 4.82
CA VAL A 181 -6.03 12.25 5.12
C VAL A 181 -5.07 13.32 4.60
N LEU A 182 -3.79 13.19 4.94
CA LEU A 182 -2.77 14.17 4.57
C LEU A 182 -2.69 14.33 3.04
N MET A 183 -2.66 13.22 2.30
CA MET A 183 -2.61 13.22 0.84
C MET A 183 -3.87 13.85 0.23
N GLU A 184 -5.07 13.48 0.71
CA GLU A 184 -6.32 14.06 0.23
C GLU A 184 -6.42 15.57 0.50
N ARG A 185 -5.90 16.03 1.64
CA ARG A 185 -5.86 17.45 2.01
C ARG A 185 -4.87 18.21 1.12
N ALA A 186 -3.66 17.68 0.92
CA ALA A 186 -2.66 18.28 0.05
C ALA A 186 -3.17 18.42 -1.39
N LEU A 187 -3.83 17.38 -1.93
CA LEU A 187 -4.41 17.42 -3.27
C LEU A 187 -5.51 18.49 -3.40
N ARG A 188 -6.42 18.55 -2.43
CA ARG A 188 -7.50 19.57 -2.43
C ARG A 188 -6.94 20.98 -2.32
N GLN A 189 -5.92 21.18 -1.49
CA GLN A 189 -5.26 22.46 -1.34
C GLN A 189 -4.62 22.91 -2.67
N THR A 190 -3.83 22.05 -3.31
CA THR A 190 -3.22 22.33 -4.61
C THR A 190 -4.28 22.66 -5.68
N PHE A 191 -5.42 21.97 -5.67
CA PHE A 191 -6.51 22.25 -6.59
C PHE A 191 -7.15 23.63 -6.33
N GLN A 192 -7.40 23.97 -5.06
CA GLN A 192 -7.94 25.29 -4.69
C GLN A 192 -6.98 26.43 -5.02
N ASP A 193 -5.68 26.23 -4.79
CA ASP A 193 -4.64 27.19 -5.14
C ASP A 193 -4.58 27.39 -6.67
N THR A 194 -4.71 26.30 -7.43
CA THR A 194 -4.81 26.36 -8.90
C THR A 194 -6.03 27.18 -9.34
N LEU A 195 -7.21 26.93 -8.76
CA LEU A 195 -8.42 27.69 -9.08
C LEU A 195 -8.32 29.17 -8.69
N ARG A 196 -7.73 29.49 -7.53
CA ARG A 196 -7.50 30.89 -7.11
C ARG A 196 -6.56 31.59 -8.08
N CYS A 197 -5.47 30.93 -8.50
CA CYS A 197 -4.55 31.45 -9.49
C CYS A 197 -5.24 31.70 -10.83
N LEU A 198 -6.05 30.76 -11.31
CA LEU A 198 -6.86 30.91 -12.52
C LEU A 198 -7.85 32.08 -12.42
N GLY A 199 -8.51 32.24 -11.27
CA GLY A 199 -9.41 33.37 -11.03
C GLY A 199 -8.72 34.73 -11.10
N ILE A 200 -7.52 34.85 -10.52
CA ILE A 200 -6.70 36.08 -10.61
C ILE A 200 -6.30 36.34 -12.07
N ARG A 201 -5.85 35.32 -12.79
CA ARG A 201 -5.49 35.45 -14.21
C ARG A 201 -6.67 35.91 -15.06
N MET A 202 -7.85 35.34 -14.85
CA MET A 202 -9.08 35.73 -15.55
C MET A 202 -9.44 37.20 -15.26
N LYS A 203 -9.34 37.64 -14.00
CA LYS A 203 -9.61 39.03 -13.62
C LYS A 203 -8.66 40.01 -14.33
N LEU A 204 -7.36 39.71 -14.30
CA LEU A 204 -6.34 40.54 -14.98
C LEU A 204 -6.56 40.60 -16.49
N GLU A 205 -7.02 39.51 -17.11
CA GLU A 205 -7.31 39.50 -18.54
C GLU A 205 -8.52 40.37 -18.90
N ILE A 206 -9.54 40.41 -18.04
CA ILE A 206 -10.70 41.30 -18.20
C ILE A 206 -10.26 42.77 -18.05
N GLU A 207 -9.50 43.11 -17.01
CA GLU A 207 -8.99 44.47 -16.79
C GLU A 207 -8.13 44.94 -17.97
N LYS A 208 -7.26 44.07 -18.50
CA LYS A 208 -6.47 44.36 -19.71
C LYS A 208 -7.36 44.63 -20.93
N ARG A 209 -8.38 43.80 -21.18
CA ARG A 209 -9.31 44.01 -22.32
C ARG A 209 -10.07 45.33 -22.18
N GLN A 210 -10.43 45.72 -20.95
CA GLN A 210 -11.09 46.97 -20.68
C GLN A 210 -10.17 48.17 -20.91
N GLN A 211 -8.92 48.10 -20.44
CA GLN A 211 -7.92 49.14 -20.67
C GLN A 211 -7.64 49.34 -22.16
N VAL A 212 -7.49 48.25 -22.93
CA VAL A 212 -7.33 48.29 -24.39
C VAL A 212 -8.54 48.94 -25.07
N ARG A 213 -9.76 48.57 -24.66
CA ARG A 213 -10.99 49.18 -25.20
C ARG A 213 -11.05 50.68 -24.93
N THR A 214 -10.75 51.14 -23.71
CA THR A 214 -10.68 52.56 -23.39
C THR A 214 -9.63 53.29 -24.22
N SER A 215 -8.44 52.69 -24.44
CA SER A 215 -7.41 53.30 -25.28
C SER A 215 -7.85 53.46 -26.74
N TYR A 216 -8.52 52.45 -27.32
CA TYR A 216 -9.08 52.56 -28.69
C TYR A 216 -10.15 53.64 -28.80
N GLN A 217 -11.05 53.74 -27.81
CA GLN A 217 -12.09 54.78 -27.79
C GLN A 217 -11.47 56.18 -27.77
N THR A 218 -10.48 56.41 -26.89
CA THR A 218 -9.77 57.70 -26.81
C THR A 218 -9.05 58.03 -28.12
N LEU A 219 -8.44 57.06 -28.78
CA LEU A 219 -7.79 57.25 -30.07
C LEU A 219 -8.80 57.69 -31.15
N CYS A 220 -9.98 57.06 -31.22
CA CYS A 220 -11.05 57.47 -32.14
C CYS A 220 -11.50 58.91 -31.90
N TYR A 221 -11.74 59.28 -30.63
CA TYR A 221 -12.12 60.66 -30.30
C TYR A 221 -11.05 61.69 -30.69
N LEU A 222 -9.76 61.37 -30.53
CA LEU A 222 -8.69 62.27 -30.98
C LEU A 222 -8.59 62.36 -32.50
N LEU A 223 -8.83 61.26 -33.22
CA LEU A 223 -8.88 61.25 -34.69
C LEU A 223 -10.01 62.12 -35.23
N ASP A 224 -11.22 62.03 -34.66
CA ASP A 224 -12.38 62.86 -35.04
C ASP A 224 -12.17 64.35 -34.73
N LEU A 225 -11.29 64.68 -33.77
CA LEU A 225 -10.98 66.08 -33.43
C LEU A 225 -9.92 66.71 -34.35
N VAL A 226 -9.09 65.88 -34.99
CA VAL A 226 -7.97 66.32 -35.85
C VAL A 226 -8.38 66.42 -37.32
N ILE A 227 -9.42 65.69 -37.74
CA ILE A 227 -10.00 65.70 -39.09
C ILE A 227 -11.10 66.76 -39.17
#